data_AF-A0A7J2R4T4-F1
#
_entry.id   AF-A0A7J2R4T4-F1
#
_cell.length_a   1.000
_cell.length_b   1.000
_cell.length_c   1.000
_cell.angle_alpha   90.00
_cell.angle_beta   90.00
_cell.angle_gamma   90.00
#
_symmetry.space_group_name_H-M   'P 1'
#
loop_
_entity.id
_entity.type
_entity.pdbx_description
1 polymer ?
#
loop_
_entity_poly.entity_id
_entity_poly.type
_entity_poly.pdbx_seq_one_letter_code
_entity_poly.pdbx_strand_id
1 'polypeptide(L)'
;MSCSEKILQLAKKTHEKKWETTALNNIGEILRTHGNYPEALKRYREALQIDEQLGDIGGKAICLSNIATIHYVQGDYPKALKKFE
;
A
#
# COMPACT_ATOMS: atom_id res chain seq x y z
N MET A 1 -15.13 -12.02 0.83
CA MET A 1 -14.02 -11.70 1.75
C MET A 1 -12.74 -12.26 1.17
N SER A 2 -11.91 -11.39 0.60
CA SER A 2 -10.59 -11.80 0.10
C SER A 2 -9.70 -12.21 1.29
N CYS A 3 -8.74 -13.10 1.06
CA CYS A 3 -7.80 -13.54 2.11
C CYS A 3 -7.13 -12.33 2.79
N SER A 4 -6.81 -11.30 2.01
CA SER A 4 -6.18 -10.06 2.47
C SER A 4 -7.05 -9.27 3.46
N GLU A 5 -8.38 -9.22 3.30
CA GLU A 5 -9.27 -8.56 4.27
C GLU A 5 -9.34 -9.30 5.61
N LYS A 6 -9.28 -10.65 5.58
CA LYS A 6 -9.25 -11.45 6.81
C LYS A 6 -7.94 -11.23 7.58
N ILE A 7 -6.81 -11.18 6.87
CA ILE A 7 -5.50 -10.89 7.46
C ILE A 7 -5.52 -9.48 8.09
N LEU A 8 -6.11 -8.49 7.41
CA LEU A 8 -6.24 -7.13 7.95
C LEU A 8 -7.02 -7.10 9.27
N GLN A 9 -8.15 -7.80 9.35
CA GLN A 9 -8.96 -7.86 10.58
C GLN A 9 -8.24 -8.60 11.71
N LEU A 10 -7.49 -9.66 11.40
CA LEU A 10 -6.68 -10.39 12.37
C LEU A 10 -5.53 -9.54 12.89
N ALA A 11 -4.77 -8.89 12.00
CA ALA A 11 -3.65 -8.02 12.34
C ALA A 11 -4.07 -6.86 13.25
N LYS A 12 -5.22 -6.24 12.97
CA LYS A 12 -5.82 -5.20 13.83
C LYS A 12 -6.18 -5.71 15.23
N LYS A 13 -6.55 -6.98 15.36
CA LYS A 13 -6.84 -7.61 16.65
C LYS A 13 -5.56 -7.98 17.40
N THR A 14 -4.54 -8.47 16.70
CA THR A 14 -3.29 -8.95 17.32
C THR A 14 -2.25 -7.85 17.55
N HIS A 15 -2.52 -6.59 17.20
CA HIS A 15 -1.58 -5.44 17.29
C HIS A 15 -0.29 -5.64 16.48
N GLU A 16 -0.32 -6.60 15.57
CA GLU A 16 0.82 -7.00 14.74
C GLU A 16 0.85 -6.15 13.47
N LYS A 17 1.31 -4.90 13.63
CA LYS A 17 1.33 -3.86 12.60
C LYS A 17 2.00 -4.28 11.27
N LYS A 18 2.96 -5.21 11.31
CA LYS A 18 3.64 -5.73 10.12
C LYS A 18 2.73 -6.59 9.22
N TRP A 19 1.79 -7.31 9.82
CA TRP A 19 0.79 -8.06 9.07
C TRP A 19 -0.27 -7.13 8.48
N GLU A 20 -0.53 -6.01 9.16
CA GLU A 20 -1.43 -4.97 8.67
C GLU A 20 -0.89 -4.33 7.38
N THR A 21 0.38 -3.95 7.35
CA THR A 21 1.03 -3.36 6.16
C THR A 21 1.06 -4.33 4.99
N THR A 22 1.39 -5.59 5.25
CA THR A 22 1.36 -6.65 4.23
C THR A 22 -0.04 -6.85 3.65
N ALA A 23 -1.07 -6.87 4.49
CA ALA A 23 -2.45 -7.00 4.04
C ALA A 23 -2.90 -5.81 3.20
N LEU A 24 -2.58 -4.59 3.64
CA LEU A 24 -2.90 -3.35 2.92
C LEU A 24 -2.21 -3.28 1.55
N ASN A 25 -0.94 -3.69 1.47
CA ASN A 25 -0.21 -3.78 0.21
C ASN A 25 -0.88 -4.78 -0.76
N ASN A 26 -1.28 -5.95 -0.28
CA ASN A 26 -1.97 -6.94 -1.10
C ASN A 26 -3.35 -6.46 -1.57
N ILE A 27 -4.11 -5.76 -0.72
CA ILE A 27 -5.39 -5.16 -1.12
C ILE A 27 -5.16 -4.06 -2.16
N GLY A 28 -4.17 -3.19 -1.95
CA GLY A 28 -3.77 -2.16 -2.89
C GLY A 28 -3.42 -2.73 -4.26
N GLU A 29 -2.68 -3.84 -4.29
CA GLU A 29 -2.27 -4.50 -5.54
C GLU A 29 -3.47 -5.09 -6.29
N ILE A 30 -4.37 -5.76 -5.59
CA ILE A 30 -5.61 -6.29 -6.18
C ILE A 30 -6.44 -5.15 -6.78
N LEU A 31 -6.60 -4.04 -6.05
CA LEU A 31 -7.35 -2.87 -6.53
C LEU A 31 -6.69 -2.23 -7.75
N ARG A 32 -5.35 -2.16 -7.77
CA ARG A 32 -4.58 -1.70 -8.93
C ARG A 32 -4.82 -2.59 -10.14
N THR A 33 -4.81 -3.92 -9.98
CA THR A 33 -5.07 -4.85 -11.09
C THR A 33 -6.50 -4.74 -11.62
N HIS A 34 -7.46 -4.39 -10.76
CA HIS A 34 -8.85 -4.11 -11.15
C HIS A 34 -9.07 -2.69 -11.71
N GLY A 35 -8.02 -1.87 -11.81
CA GLY A 35 -8.11 -0.49 -12.32
C GLY A 35 -8.68 0.52 -11.32
N ASN A 36 -8.96 0.12 -10.07
CA ASN A 36 -9.41 1.03 -9.01
C ASN A 36 -8.20 1.70 -8.34
N TYR A 37 -7.54 2.56 -9.11
CA TYR A 37 -6.35 3.29 -8.67
C TYR A 37 -6.56 4.20 -7.45
N PRO A 38 -7.67 4.95 -7.30
CA PRO A 38 -7.87 5.81 -6.13
C PRO A 38 -7.92 5.03 -4.82
N GLU A 39 -8.65 3.90 -4.80
CA GLU A 39 -8.73 3.07 -3.60
C GLU A 39 -7.40 2.33 -3.35
N ALA A 40 -6.70 1.89 -4.41
CA ALA A 40 -5.37 1.30 -4.28
C ALA A 40 -4.36 2.26 -3.62
N LEU A 41 -4.34 3.52 -4.08
CA LEU A 41 -3.52 4.58 -3.48
C LEU A 41 -3.84 4.81 -2.01
N LYS A 42 -5.12 4.72 -1.62
CA LYS A 42 -5.52 4.84 -0.22
C LYS A 42 -4.92 3.72 0.63
N ARG A 43 -4.98 2.47 0.15
CA ARG A 43 -4.42 1.31 0.86
C ARG A 43 -2.90 1.37 0.99
N TYR A 44 -2.20 1.76 -0.07
CA TYR A 44 -0.74 1.94 0.02
C TYR A 44 -0.32 3.09 0.94
N ARG A 45 -1.13 4.15 1.05
CA ARG A 45 -0.87 5.24 2.02
C ARG A 45 -1.13 4.80 3.46
N GLU A 46 -2.17 4.02 3.71
CA GLU A 46 -2.43 3.41 5.02
C GLU A 46 -1.25 2.50 5.43
N ALA A 47 -0.73 1.68 4.51
CA ALA A 47 0.44 0.84 4.75
C ALA A 47 1.69 1.69 5.03
N LEU A 48 1.96 2.71 4.22
CA LEU A 48 3.09 3.62 4.39
C LEU A 48 3.11 4.28 5.77
N GLN A 49 1.95 4.74 6.26
CA GLN A 49 1.85 5.37 7.58
C GLN A 49 2.18 4.40 8.71
N ILE A 50 1.82 3.12 8.57
CA ILE A 50 2.16 2.10 9.56
C ILE A 50 3.64 1.75 9.49
N ASP A 51 4.21 1.59 8.29
CA ASP A 51 5.65 1.37 8.10
C ASP A 51 6.48 2.57 8.63
N GLU A 52 5.95 3.80 8.55
CA GLU A 52 6.50 4.99 9.20
C GLU A 52 6.53 4.91 10.71
N GLN A 53 5.43 4.47 11.34
CA GLN A 53 5.38 4.27 12.79
C GLN A 53 6.30 3.14 13.26
N LEU A 54 6.51 2.12 12.43
CA LEU A 54 7.38 0.98 12.72
C LEU A 54 8.87 1.26 12.44
N GLY A 55 9.17 2.30 11.67
CA GLY A 55 10.53 2.52 11.17
C GLY A 55 10.97 1.49 10.12
N ASP A 56 10.02 0.79 9.47
CA ASP A 56 10.32 -0.22 8.45
C ASP A 56 10.65 0.46 7.11
N ILE A 57 11.95 0.65 6.85
CA ILE A 57 12.44 1.28 5.63
C ILE A 57 12.10 0.43 4.38
N GLY A 58 12.11 -0.89 4.51
CA GLY A 58 11.79 -1.81 3.41
C GLY A 58 10.30 -1.72 3.04
N GLY A 59 9.42 -1.72 4.04
CA GLY A 59 7.99 -1.52 3.85
C GLY A 59 7.66 -0.18 3.18
N LYS A 60 8.30 0.90 3.63
CA LYS A 60 8.17 2.24 3.01
C LYS A 60 8.54 2.23 1.52
N ALA A 61 9.68 1.65 1.17
CA ALA A 61 10.15 1.61 -0.21
C ALA A 61 9.16 0.85 -1.12
N ILE A 62 8.60 -0.26 -0.62
CA ILE A 62 7.57 -1.03 -1.34
C ILE A 62 6.31 -0.18 -1.55
N CYS A 63 5.80 0.46 -0.49
CA CYS A 63 4.60 1.29 -0.57
C CYS A 63 4.78 2.46 -1.54
N LEU A 64 5.91 3.16 -1.49
CA LEU A 64 6.23 4.27 -2.39
C LEU A 64 6.35 3.81 -3.85
N SER A 65 7.03 2.68 -4.09
CA SER A 65 7.16 2.11 -5.44
C SER A 65 5.80 1.75 -6.05
N ASN A 66 4.89 1.19 -5.25
CA ASN A 66 3.54 0.87 -5.69
C ASN A 66 2.70 2.12 -6.01
N ILE A 67 2.81 3.17 -5.17
CA ILE A 67 2.16 4.46 -5.40
C ILE A 67 2.69 5.12 -6.69
N ALA A 68 4.01 5.10 -6.90
CA ALA A 68 4.64 5.65 -8.09
C ALA A 68 4.21 4.90 -9.35
N THR A 69 4.11 3.57 -9.28
CA THR A 69 3.60 2.71 -10.36
C THR A 69 2.17 3.09 -10.75
N ILE A 70 1.29 3.37 -9.78
CA ILE A 70 -0.06 3.83 -10.08
C ILE A 70 -0.04 5.16 -10.84
N HIS A 71 0.74 6.14 -10.35
CA HIS A 71 0.84 7.43 -11.03
C HIS A 71 1.41 7.30 -12.45
N TYR A 72 2.37 6.40 -12.65
CA TYR A 72 2.90 6.06 -13.98
C TYR A 72 1.81 5.49 -14.90
N VAL A 73 1.01 4.52 -14.42
CA VAL A 73 -0.08 3.92 -15.20
C VAL A 73 -1.20 4.93 -15.51
N GLN A 74 -1.42 5.91 -14.63
CA GLN A 74 -2.38 7.00 -14.85
C GLN A 74 -1.87 8.10 -15.79
N GLY A 75 -0.61 8.07 -16.22
CA GLY A 75 0.01 9.10 -17.05
C GLY A 75 0.39 10.39 -16.28
N ASP A 76 0.36 10.36 -14.95
CA ASP A 76 0.76 11.48 -14.08
C ASP A 76 2.26 11.35 -13.73
N TYR A 77 3.10 11.48 -14.74
CA TYR A 77 4.56 11.35 -14.65
C TYR A 77 5.21 12.28 -13.60
N PRO A 78 4.78 13.55 -13.43
CA PRO A 78 5.35 14.43 -12.41
C PRO A 78 5.13 13.91 -10.97
N LYS A 79 3.95 13.33 -10.68
CA LYS A 79 3.69 12.73 -9.36
C LYS A 79 4.40 11.41 -9.17
N ALA A 80 4.58 10.62 -10.24
CA ALA A 80 5.33 9.37 -10.18
C ALA A 80 6.80 9.62 -9.81
N LEU A 81 7.46 10.59 -10.47
CA LEU A 81 8.85 10.97 -10.19
C LEU A 81 9.05 11.41 -8.74
N LYS A 82 8.18 12.29 -8.23
CA LYS A 82 8.21 12.73 -6.83
C LYS A 82 8.02 11.60 -5.80
N LYS A 83 7.55 10.44 -6.23
CA LYS A 83 7.35 9.26 -5.36
C LYS A 83 8.47 8.23 -5.48
N PHE A 84 9.33 8.34 -6.49
CA PHE A 84 10.57 7.58 -6.61
C PHE A 84 11.77 8.29 -5.97
N GLU A 85 11.73 9.61 -5.84
CA GLU A 85 12.67 10.41 -5.03
C GLU A 85 12.41 10.33 -3.52
#